data_AF-A0A2U1AYB5-F1
#
_entry.id   AF-A0A2U1AYB5-F1
#
_cell.length_a   1.000
_cell.length_b   1.000
_cell.length_c   1.000
_cell.angle_alpha   90.00
_cell.angle_beta   90.00
_cell.angle_gamma   90.00
#
_symmetry.space_group_name_H-M   'P 1'
#
loop_
_entity.id
_entity.type
_entity.pdbx_description
1 polymer ?
#
loop_
_entity_poly.entity_id
_entity_poly.type
_entity_poly.pdbx_seq_one_letter_code
_entity_poly.pdbx_strand_id
1 'polypeptide(L)'
;MAFAVRELDVDGIPLNVLLPVRGTPLEHLPVMEVADVAKSSAIFRLVNPAKMLKFAAGRETTMKDFQGLLMLAGMNSMITGGYLTTRGRSIAEDRAFLASLNCFISAGSGGQMQ
;
A
#
# COMPACT_ATOMS: atom_id res chain seq x y z
N MET A 1 4.11 12.98 -11.87
CA MET A 1 2.93 12.10 -11.75
C MET A 1 2.01 12.50 -10.61
N ALA A 2 2.44 12.52 -9.34
CA ALA A 2 1.56 12.83 -8.20
C ALA A 2 0.77 14.16 -8.31
N PHE A 3 1.41 15.22 -8.80
CA PHE A 3 0.74 16.51 -9.07
C PHE A 3 -0.25 16.45 -10.23
N ALA A 4 0.10 15.75 -11.31
CA ALA A 4 -0.81 15.58 -12.46
C ALA A 4 -2.09 14.83 -12.04
N VAL A 5 -1.98 13.80 -11.19
CA VAL A 5 -3.16 13.11 -10.66
C VAL A 5 -4.01 14.03 -9.78
N ARG A 6 -3.39 14.93 -9.01
CA ARG A 6 -4.10 15.95 -8.22
C ARG A 6 -4.94 16.87 -9.09
N GLU A 7 -4.39 17.31 -10.22
CA GLU A 7 -5.07 18.19 -11.18
C GLU A 7 -6.28 17.53 -11.85
N LEU A 8 -6.26 16.19 -12.00
CA LEU A 8 -7.38 15.41 -12.54
C LEU A 8 -8.53 15.22 -11.53
N ASP A 9 -8.33 15.57 -10.26
CA ASP A 9 -9.32 15.48 -9.18
C ASP A 9 -10.00 14.11 -8.98
N VAL A 10 -9.30 13.02 -9.28
CA VAL A 10 -9.83 11.64 -9.16
C VAL A 10 -10.23 11.27 -7.72
N ASP A 11 -11.17 10.33 -7.57
CA ASP A 11 -11.60 9.84 -6.24
C ASP A 11 -10.58 8.89 -5.58
N GLY A 12 -9.84 8.15 -6.40
CA GLY A 12 -8.92 7.12 -5.93
C GLY A 12 -7.68 6.97 -6.80
N ILE A 13 -6.55 6.76 -6.14
CA ILE A 13 -5.23 6.67 -6.74
C ILE A 13 -4.67 5.28 -6.43
N PRO A 14 -4.79 4.32 -7.35
CA PRO A 14 -4.16 3.03 -7.19
C PRO A 14 -2.65 3.16 -7.42
N LEU A 15 -1.85 2.73 -6.43
CA LEU A 15 -0.41 2.61 -6.59
C LEU A 15 -0.02 1.14 -6.68
N ASN A 16 0.78 0.83 -7.70
CA ASN A 16 1.38 -0.48 -7.93
C ASN A 16 2.89 -0.37 -7.83
N VAL A 17 3.53 -1.41 -7.31
CA VAL A 17 4.97 -1.60 -7.42
C VAL A 17 5.23 -2.57 -8.57
N LEU A 18 6.19 -2.23 -9.41
CA LEU A 18 6.59 -3.11 -10.51
C LEU A 18 7.13 -4.43 -9.96
N LEU A 19 6.53 -5.53 -10.42
CA LEU A 19 7.07 -6.87 -10.23
C LEU A 19 7.72 -7.31 -11.55
N PRO A 20 9.04 -7.56 -11.59
CA PRO A 20 9.68 -8.14 -12.76
C PRO A 20 9.14 -9.55 -13.01
N VAL A 21 8.54 -9.78 -14.18
CA VAL A 21 7.98 -11.07 -14.57
C VAL A 21 8.73 -11.61 -15.79
N ARG A 22 9.16 -12.87 -15.74
CA ARG A 22 9.87 -13.53 -16.86
C ARG A 22 9.05 -13.43 -18.16
N GLY A 23 9.72 -13.07 -19.25
CA GLY A 23 9.15 -12.87 -20.58
C GLY A 23 8.61 -11.45 -20.81
N THR A 24 8.63 -10.57 -19.81
CA THR A 24 8.23 -9.16 -19.99
C THR A 24 9.44 -8.27 -20.33
N PRO A 25 9.25 -7.14 -21.04
CA PRO A 25 10.36 -6.23 -21.35
C PRO A 25 11.13 -5.72 -20.13
N LEU A 26 10.49 -5.71 -18.95
CA LEU A 26 11.07 -5.21 -17.71
C LEU A 26 11.52 -6.33 -16.76
N GLU A 27 11.64 -7.57 -17.24
CA GLU A 27 12.00 -8.73 -16.41
C GLU A 27 13.37 -8.61 -15.71
N HIS A 28 14.27 -7.79 -16.27
CA HIS A 28 15.65 -7.63 -15.82
C HIS A 28 15.82 -6.52 -14.77
N LEU A 29 14.76 -5.78 -14.47
CA LEU A 29 14.82 -4.72 -13.46
C LEU A 29 14.87 -5.32 -12.05
N PRO A 30 15.58 -4.69 -11.10
CA PRO A 30 15.54 -5.11 -9.71
C PRO A 30 14.16 -4.85 -9.10
N VAL A 31 13.80 -5.66 -8.10
CA VAL A 31 12.64 -5.37 -7.25
C VAL A 31 12.93 -4.09 -6.46
N MET A 32 11.95 -3.20 -6.38
CA MET A 32 12.09 -1.93 -5.65
C MET A 32 12.28 -2.17 -4.15
N GLU A 33 13.14 -1.37 -3.52
CA GLU A 33 13.33 -1.40 -2.07
C GLU A 33 12.10 -0.94 -1.31
N VAL A 34 11.82 -1.58 -0.17
CA VAL A 34 10.68 -1.28 0.72
C VAL A 34 10.62 0.21 1.08
N ALA A 35 11.79 0.81 1.36
CA ALA A 35 11.90 2.22 1.71
C ALA A 35 11.49 3.14 0.56
N ASP A 36 11.78 2.78 -0.70
CA ASP A 36 11.43 3.59 -1.87
C ASP A 36 9.93 3.52 -2.16
N VAL A 37 9.30 2.37 -1.93
CA VAL A 37 7.84 2.23 -2.01
C VAL A 37 7.16 3.08 -0.94
N ALA A 38 7.64 3.04 0.30
CA ALA A 38 7.09 3.82 1.40
C ALA A 38 7.27 5.33 1.16
N LYS A 39 8.46 5.78 0.75
CA LYS A 39 8.72 7.19 0.39
C LYS A 39 7.79 7.66 -0.73
N SER A 40 7.62 6.85 -1.78
CA SER A 40 6.71 7.17 -2.89
C SER A 40 5.27 7.31 -2.41
N SER A 41 4.81 6.40 -1.55
CA SER A 41 3.48 6.43 -0.94
C SER A 41 3.26 7.70 -0.12
N ALA A 42 4.24 8.08 0.71
CA ALA A 42 4.20 9.28 1.54
C ALA A 42 4.13 10.56 0.69
N ILE A 43 4.92 10.64 -0.39
CA ILE A 43 4.86 11.76 -1.34
C ILE A 43 3.47 11.88 -1.96
N PHE A 44 2.88 10.75 -2.40
CA PHE A 44 1.52 10.76 -2.95
C PHE A 44 0.49 11.24 -1.92
N ARG A 45 0.60 10.83 -0.64
CA ARG A 45 -0.28 11.31 0.44
C ARG A 45 -0.12 12.79 0.70
N LEU A 46 1.11 13.30 0.78
CA LEU A 46 1.37 14.72 1.03
C LEU A 46 0.84 15.60 -0.10
N VAL A 47 0.95 15.14 -1.36
CA VAL A 47 0.42 15.87 -2.52
C VAL A 47 -1.11 15.76 -2.60
N ASN A 48 -1.69 14.61 -2.22
CA ASN A 48 -3.12 14.30 -2.34
C ASN A 48 -3.75 13.95 -0.97
N PRO A 49 -3.86 14.91 -0.04
CA PRO A 49 -4.15 14.63 1.37
C PRO A 49 -5.51 13.97 1.61
N ALA A 50 -6.53 14.34 0.84
CA ALA A 50 -7.90 13.84 1.01
C ALA A 50 -8.26 12.63 0.13
N LYS A 51 -7.39 12.24 -0.81
CA LYS A 51 -7.73 11.21 -1.80
C LYS A 51 -7.55 9.81 -1.24
N MET A 52 -8.32 8.85 -1.76
CA MET A 52 -8.09 7.43 -1.47
C MET A 52 -6.79 6.99 -2.14
N LEU A 53 -5.83 6.50 -1.37
CA LEU A 53 -4.64 5.84 -1.89
C LEU A 53 -4.81 4.34 -1.69
N LYS A 54 -4.91 3.62 -2.81
CA LYS A 54 -5.18 2.19 -2.83
C LYS A 54 -3.93 1.43 -3.22
N PHE A 55 -3.42 0.61 -2.32
CA PHE A 55 -2.28 -0.24 -2.63
C PHE A 55 -2.75 -1.53 -3.33
N ALA A 56 -2.22 -1.75 -4.53
CA ALA A 56 -2.54 -2.89 -5.38
C ALA A 56 -1.32 -3.82 -5.47
N ALA A 57 -0.72 -4.01 -6.66
CA ALA A 57 0.37 -4.97 -6.84
C ALA A 57 1.63 -4.58 -6.04
N GLY A 58 2.38 -5.59 -5.58
CA GLY A 58 3.63 -5.41 -4.82
C GLY A 58 3.49 -5.59 -3.31
N ARG A 59 2.27 -5.88 -2.81
CA ARG A 59 1.96 -5.84 -1.37
C ARG A 59 2.56 -7.02 -0.64
N GLU A 60 2.38 -8.18 -1.21
CA GLU A 60 2.86 -9.47 -0.74
C GLU A 60 4.27 -9.77 -1.22
N THR A 61 4.67 -9.24 -2.39
CA THR A 61 5.96 -9.56 -3.02
C THR A 61 7.05 -8.59 -2.56
N THR A 62 6.84 -7.29 -2.75
CA THR A 62 7.82 -6.26 -2.36
C THR A 62 7.69 -5.92 -0.88
N MET A 63 6.48 -5.62 -0.40
CA MET A 63 6.31 -5.14 0.98
C MET A 63 6.29 -6.25 2.02
N LYS A 64 5.85 -7.48 1.69
CA LYS A 64 5.84 -8.64 2.60
C LYS A 64 5.31 -8.27 4.00
N ASP A 65 6.16 -8.28 5.02
CA ASP A 65 5.81 -7.98 6.41
C ASP A 65 5.80 -6.47 6.74
N PHE A 66 6.32 -5.64 5.84
CA PHE A 66 6.34 -4.18 5.94
C PHE A 66 5.05 -3.51 5.45
N GLN A 67 3.95 -4.25 5.25
CA GLN A 67 2.67 -3.64 4.83
C GLN A 67 2.14 -2.62 5.83
N GLY A 68 2.42 -2.77 7.13
CA GLY A 68 2.09 -1.76 8.14
C GLY A 68 2.75 -0.41 7.86
N LEU A 69 3.98 -0.42 7.32
CA LEU A 69 4.70 0.80 6.93
C LEU A 69 3.96 1.57 5.83
N LEU A 70 3.28 0.89 4.89
CA LEU A 70 2.47 1.57 3.88
C LEU A 70 1.32 2.36 4.49
N MET A 71 0.67 1.80 5.52
CA MET A 71 -0.43 2.47 6.20
C MET A 71 0.07 3.73 6.90
N LEU A 72 1.21 3.64 7.58
CA LEU A 72 1.90 4.79 8.19
C LEU A 72 2.39 5.80 7.15
N ALA A 73 2.79 5.33 5.96
CA ALA A 73 3.19 6.16 4.83
C ALA A 73 1.99 6.74 4.05
N GLY A 74 0.77 6.61 4.56
CA GLY A 74 -0.41 7.31 4.03
C GLY A 74 -1.30 6.48 3.10
N MET A 75 -1.06 5.19 2.90
CA MET A 75 -2.04 4.32 2.25
C MET A 75 -3.26 4.13 3.15
N ASN A 76 -4.47 4.15 2.58
CA ASN A 76 -5.72 3.97 3.35
C ASN A 76 -6.70 2.98 2.69
N SER A 77 -6.26 2.26 1.67
CA SER A 77 -7.01 1.19 1.04
C SER A 77 -6.05 0.14 0.47
N MET A 78 -6.50 -1.11 0.37
CA MET A 78 -5.75 -2.22 -0.22
C MET A 78 -6.68 -3.16 -0.99
N ILE A 79 -6.15 -3.85 -1.99
CA ILE A 79 -6.84 -4.97 -2.64
C ILE A 79 -6.63 -6.25 -1.81
N THR A 80 -7.71 -6.99 -1.57
CA THR A 80 -7.71 -8.23 -0.80
C THR A 80 -7.99 -9.46 -1.67
N GLY A 81 -7.51 -10.63 -1.26
CA GLY A 81 -7.88 -11.91 -1.88
C GLY A 81 -7.13 -12.33 -3.15
N GLY A 82 -5.92 -11.80 -3.38
CA GLY A 82 -5.09 -12.14 -4.53
C GLY A 82 -5.37 -11.35 -5.81
N TYR A 83 -4.38 -11.23 -6.70
CA TYR A 83 -4.40 -10.39 -7.91
C TYR A 83 -4.51 -11.21 -9.20
N LEU A 84 -4.61 -10.51 -10.34
CA LEU A 84 -4.74 -11.07 -11.69
C LEU A 84 -3.57 -11.99 -12.11
N THR A 85 -2.30 -11.59 -11.90
CA THR A 85 -1.14 -12.23 -12.56
C THR A 85 -0.17 -12.94 -11.63
N THR A 86 -0.11 -12.56 -10.35
CA THR A 86 0.69 -13.23 -9.31
C THR A 86 -0.21 -13.45 -8.11
N ARG A 87 -0.15 -14.66 -7.52
CA ARG A 87 -0.98 -14.98 -6.35
C ARG A 87 -0.59 -14.09 -5.18
N GLY A 88 -1.59 -13.40 -4.63
CA GLY A 88 -1.47 -12.56 -3.45
C GLY A 88 -1.70 -13.32 -2.14
N ARG A 89 -1.69 -12.59 -1.02
CA ARG A 89 -2.16 -13.08 0.29
C ARG A 89 -3.64 -13.47 0.23
N SER A 90 -4.01 -14.46 1.03
CA SER A 90 -5.40 -14.85 1.20
C SER A 90 -6.20 -13.77 1.93
N ILE A 91 -7.53 -13.79 1.75
CA ILE A 91 -8.43 -12.90 2.49
C ILE A 91 -8.31 -13.12 4.01
N ALA A 92 -8.00 -14.34 4.45
CA ALA A 92 -7.79 -14.65 5.87
C ALA A 92 -6.58 -13.91 6.45
N GLU A 93 -5.45 -13.91 5.72
CA GLU A 93 -4.25 -13.17 6.11
C GLU A 93 -4.48 -11.65 6.08
N ASP A 94 -5.22 -11.16 5.09
CA ASP A 94 -5.57 -9.73 5.02
C ASP A 94 -6.44 -9.30 6.21
N ARG A 95 -7.41 -10.13 6.62
CA ARG A 95 -8.21 -9.88 7.83
C ARG A 95 -7.37 -9.88 9.10
N ALA A 96 -6.44 -10.82 9.22
CA ALA A 96 -5.54 -10.87 10.37
C ALA A 96 -4.67 -9.61 10.45
N PHE A 97 -4.12 -9.16 9.32
CA PHE A 97 -3.35 -7.92 9.25
C PHE A 97 -4.19 -6.69 9.67
N LEU A 98 -5.42 -6.56 9.16
CA LEU A 98 -6.33 -5.47 9.55
C LEU A 98 -6.66 -5.50 11.04
N ALA A 99 -6.85 -6.68 11.62
CA ALA A 99 -7.06 -6.83 13.07
C ALA A 99 -5.83 -6.36 13.87
N SER A 100 -4.61 -6.68 13.42
CA SER A 100 -3.37 -6.20 14.05
C SER A 100 -3.25 -4.67 13.99
N LEU A 101 -3.59 -4.05 12.85
CA LEU A 101 -3.59 -2.59 12.72
C LEU A 101 -4.61 -1.93 13.66
N ASN A 102 -5.82 -2.49 13.78
CA ASN A 102 -6.83 -1.96 14.68
C ASN A 102 -6.37 -2.03 16.14
N CYS A 103 -5.75 -3.14 16.54
CA CYS A 103 -5.16 -3.28 17.89
C CYS A 103 -4.11 -2.19 18.17
N PHE A 104 -3.22 -1.91 17.20
CA PHE A 104 -2.23 -0.84 17.31
C PHE A 104 -2.86 0.54 17.52
N ILE A 105 -3.93 0.87 16.78
CA ILE A 105 -4.63 2.15 16.90
C ILE A 105 -5.35 2.24 18.26
N SER A 106 -6.06 1.19 18.67
CA SER A 106 -6.82 1.16 19.93
C SER A 106 -5.93 1.15 21.18
N ALA A 107 -4.72 0.59 21.11
CA ALA A 107 -3.75 0.63 22.20
C ALA A 107 -3.23 2.06 22.48
N GLY A 108 -3.27 2.95 21.49
CA GLY A 108 -2.89 4.37 21.63
C GLY A 108 -3.97 5.25 22.29
N SER A 109 -5.22 4.79 22.36
CA SER A 109 -6.35 5.53 22.94
C SER A 109 -6.55 5.33 24.45
N GLY A 110 -5.58 4.77 25.17
CA GLY A 110 -5.60 4.61 26.63
C GLY A 110 -5.47 5.91 27.45
N GLY A 111 -5.70 7.08 26.84
CA GLY A 111 -5.70 8.38 27.50
C GLY A 111 -7.11 8.81 27.90
N GLN A 112 -7.46 8.52 29.15
CA GLN A 112 -8.52 9.09 29.98
C GLN A 112 -9.92 9.34 29.39
N MET A 113 -10.88 8.56 29.90
CA MET A 113 -12.21 9.08 30.25
C MET A 113 -12.61 8.44 31.59
N GLN A 114 -12.36 9.19 32.67
CA GLN A 114 -13.20 9.11 33.87
C GLN A 114 -14.50 9.86 33.58
#